data_AF-A0A415ZLM1-F1
#
_entry.id   AF-A0A415ZLM1-F1
#
_cell.length_a   1.000
_cell.length_b   1.000
_cell.length_c   1.000
_cell.angle_alpha   90.00
_cell.angle_beta   90.00
_cell.angle_gamma   90.00
#
_symmetry.space_group_name_H-M   'P 1'
#
loop_
_entity.id
_entity.type
_entity.pdbx_description
1 polymer ?
#
loop_
_entity_poly.entity_id
_entity_poly.type
_entity_poly.pdbx_seq_one_letter_code
_entity_poly.pdbx_strand_id
1 'polypeptide(L)' 'MKDELWQYILDNFTIDNDGRKIICNILDWIWLQSIDKEDTVNTLLILLDGIGIEKEEIEKFVNWD' A
#
# COMPACT_ATOMS: atom_id res chain seq x y z
N MET A 1 1.99 8.57 4.31
CA MET A 1 0.78 9.22 3.75
C MET A 1 0.23 8.35 2.62
N LYS A 2 -1.09 8.10 2.57
CA LYS A 2 -1.71 7.20 1.56
C LYS A 2 -1.35 7.54 0.13
N ASP A 3 -1.49 8.83 -0.21
CA ASP A 3 -1.31 9.30 -1.59
C ASP A 3 0.14 9.21 -2.05
N GLU A 4 1.10 9.32 -1.11
CA GLU A 4 2.53 9.13 -1.41
C GLU A 4 2.86 7.67 -1.69
N LEU A 5 2.31 6.73 -0.91
CA LEU A 5 2.44 5.30 -1.19
C LEU A 5 1.82 4.96 -2.55
N TRP A 6 0.65 5.54 -2.86
CA TRP A 6 0.01 5.34 -4.15
C TRP A 6 0.87 5.85 -5.30
N GLN A 7 1.42 7.06 -5.19
CA GLN A 7 2.31 7.61 -6.21
C GLN A 7 3.58 6.78 -6.35
N TYR A 8 4.17 6.32 -5.24
CA TYR A 8 5.31 5.40 -5.26
C TYR A 8 5.01 4.13 -6.05
N ILE A 9 3.84 3.53 -5.83
CA ILE A 9 3.42 2.32 -6.54
C ILE A 9 3.31 2.58 -8.05
N LEU A 10 2.72 3.72 -8.44
CA LEU A 10 2.57 4.09 -9.85
C LEU A 10 3.91 4.35 -10.55
N ASP A 11 4.89 4.92 -9.84
CA ASP A 11 6.18 5.31 -10.40
C ASP A 11 7.14 4.12 -10.55
N ASN A 12 7.00 3.09 -9.72
CA ASN A 12 7.97 1.99 -9.62
C ASN A 12 7.46 0.65 -10.18
N PHE A 13 6.15 0.45 -10.33
CA PHE A 13 5.58 -0.83 -10.72
C PHE A 13 4.75 -0.74 -12.01
N THR A 14 4.93 -1.73 -12.90
CA THR A 14 4.10 -1.84 -14.11
C THR A 14 2.80 -2.56 -13.77
N ILE A 15 1.73 -1.78 -13.60
CA ILE A 15 0.41 -2.28 -13.23
C ILE A 15 -0.59 -1.85 -14.31
N ASP A 16 -1.41 -2.80 -14.76
CA ASP A 16 -2.51 -2.54 -15.69
C ASP A 16 -3.64 -1.74 -15.03
N ASN A 17 -4.63 -1.34 -15.83
CA ASN A 17 -5.69 -0.47 -15.32
C ASN A 17 -6.56 -1.13 -14.23
N ASP A 18 -6.77 -2.45 -14.31
CA ASP A 18 -7.62 -3.14 -13.35
C ASP A 18 -6.86 -3.42 -12.04
N GLY A 19 -5.58 -3.77 -12.11
CA GLY A 19 -4.69 -3.83 -10.96
C GLY A 19 -4.60 -2.49 -10.22
N ARG A 20 -4.50 -1.37 -10.95
CA ARG A 20 -4.51 -0.03 -10.35
C ARG A 20 -5.78 0.25 -9.55
N LYS A 21 -6.95 -0.15 -10.06
CA LYS A 21 -8.22 0.01 -9.33
C LYS A 21 -8.27 -0.85 -8.07
N ILE A 22 -7.80 -2.10 -8.15
CA ILE A 22 -7.75 -3.01 -7.01
C ILE A 22 -6.84 -2.44 -5.92
N ILE A 23 -5.63 -2.01 -6.28
CA ILE A 23 -4.69 -1.42 -5.33
C ILE A 23 -5.27 -0.14 -4.71
N CYS A 24 -5.86 0.75 -5.50
CA CYS A 24 -6.53 1.94 -4.96
C CYS A 24 -7.59 1.58 -3.91
N ASN A 25 -8.43 0.58 -4.19
CA ASN A 25 -9.44 0.12 -3.24
C ASN A 25 -8.82 -0.49 -1.97
N ILE A 26 -7.71 -1.23 -2.07
CA ILE A 26 -6.97 -1.78 -0.92
C ILE A 26 -6.45 -0.63 -0.06
N LEU A 27 -5.78 0.36 -0.66
CA LEU A 27 -5.24 1.52 0.05
C LEU A 27 -6.36 2.32 0.74
N ASP A 28 -7.47 2.57 0.03
CA ASP A 28 -8.63 3.24 0.62
C ASP A 28 -9.21 2.46 1.80
N TRP A 29 -9.36 1.14 1.68
CA TRP A 29 -9.90 0.31 2.74
C TRP A 29 -9.01 0.30 3.99
N ILE A 30 -7.69 0.16 3.81
CA ILE A 30 -6.71 0.14 4.92
C ILE A 30 -6.70 1.48 5.66
N TRP A 31 -6.73 2.61 4.94
CA TRP A 31 -6.72 3.92 5.56
C TRP A 31 -8.03 4.30 6.28
N LEU A 32 -9.10 3.52 6.09
CA LEU A 32 -10.33 3.62 6.87
C LEU A 32 -10.29 2.75 8.14
N GLN A 33 -9.36 1.80 8.25
CA GLN A 33 -9.23 0.94 9.41
C GLN A 33 -8.49 1.67 10.53
N SER A 34 -8.95 1.49 11.77
CA SER A 34 -8.23 1.94 12.98
C SER A 34 -7.28 0.84 13.45
N ILE A 35 -6.28 0.50 12.63
CA ILE A 35 -5.25 -0.51 12.91
C ILE A 35 -3.92 0.17 13.23
N ASP A 36 -3.07 -0.49 14.01
CA ASP A 36 -1.74 0.04 14.32
C ASP A 36 -0.78 -0.08 13.13
N LYS A 37 0.42 0.49 13.28
CA LYS A 37 1.47 0.52 12.25
C LYS A 37 1.88 -0.86 11.79
N GLU A 38 2.12 -1.78 12.72
CA GLU A 38 2.63 -3.10 12.41
C GLU A 38 1.58 -3.89 11.62
N ASP A 39 0.33 -3.85 12.08
CA ASP A 39 -0.80 -4.48 11.41
C ASP A 39 -1.06 -3.86 10.03
N THR A 40 -0.92 -2.54 9.89
CA THR A 40 -1.04 -1.85 8.59
C THR A 40 0.00 -2.35 7.60
N VAL A 41 1.28 -2.37 8.01
CA VAL A 41 2.39 -2.80 7.15
C VAL A 41 2.24 -4.25 6.75
N ASN A 42 1.94 -5.14 7.70
CA ASN A 42 1.77 -6.56 7.43
C ASN A 42 0.57 -6.83 6.50
N THR A 43 -0.54 -6.11 6.70
CA THR A 43 -1.72 -6.24 5.83
C THR A 43 -1.42 -5.77 4.41
N LEU A 44 -0.75 -4.62 4.25
CA LEU A 44 -0.32 -4.12 2.94
C LEU A 44 0.63 -5.11 2.25
N LEU A 45 1.58 -5.67 2.98
CA LEU A 45 2.53 -6.64 2.44
C LEU A 45 1.80 -7.88 1.88
N ILE A 46 0.80 -8.39 2.61
CA ILE A 46 0.00 -9.54 2.16
C ILE A 46 -0.84 -9.18 0.93
N LEU A 47 -1.54 -8.04 0.95
CA LEU A 47 -2.49 -7.67 -0.10
C LEU A 47 -1.80 -7.17 -1.38
N LEU A 48 -0.55 -6.68 -1.28
CA LEU A 48 0.24 -6.17 -2.39
C LEU A 48 1.38 -7.11 -2.82
N ASP A 49 1.50 -8.31 -2.26
CA ASP A 49 2.55 -9.29 -2.60
C ASP A 49 2.65 -9.55 -4.11
N GLY A 50 1.52 -9.49 -4.83
CA GLY A 50 1.45 -9.70 -6.27
C GLY A 50 2.17 -8.65 -7.14
N ILE A 51 2.54 -7.48 -6.60
CA ILE A 51 3.33 -6.47 -7.33
C ILE A 51 4.82 -6.49 -6.97
N GLY A 52 5.23 -7.29 -5.98
CA GLY A 52 6.63 -7.38 -5.55
C GLY A 52 7.12 -6.19 -4.73
N ILE A 53 6.22 -5.51 -4.01
CA ILE A 53 6.60 -4.46 -3.05
C ILE A 53 7.17 -5.08 -1.77
N GLU A 54 8.28 -4.53 -1.29
CA GLU A 54 8.97 -4.98 -0.09
C GLU A 54 8.47 -4.25 1.17
N LYS A 55 8.67 -4.87 2.33
CA LYS A 55 8.22 -4.34 3.62
C LYS A 55 8.82 -2.96 3.90
N GLU A 56 10.11 -2.82 3.67
CA GLU A 56 10.90 -1.61 3.88
C GLU A 56 10.44 -0.46 2.98
N GLU A 57 9.83 -0.76 1.84
CA GLU A 57 9.24 0.25 0.96
C GLU A 57 7.92 0.78 1.54
N ILE A 58 7.08 -0.10 2.08
CA ILE A 58 5.81 0.27 2.72
C ILE A 58 6.05 1.09 3.99
N GLU A 59 7.01 0.68 4.82
CA GLU A 59 7.33 1.34 6.10
C GLU A 59 7.71 2.81 5.97
N LYS A 60 8.21 3.24 4.80
CA LYS A 60 8.50 4.66 4.50
C LYS A 60 7.25 5.54 4.53
N PHE A 61 6.08 4.97 4.25
CA PHE A 61 4.83 5.72 4.09
C PHE A 61 3.82 5.47 5.22
N VAL A 62 3.95 4.37 5.95
CA VAL A 62 3.12 4.07 7.10
C VAL A 62 3.77 4.64 8.35
N ASN A 63 3.53 5.93 8.59
CA ASN A 63 3.87 6.58 9.84
C ASN A 63 2.58 7.06 10.51
N TRP A 64 2.15 6.36 11.55
CA TRP A 64 0.97 6.70 12.36
C TRP A 64 1.33 7.50 13.61
N ASP A 65 2.54 8.06 13.64
CA ASP A 65 3.01 9.01 14.65
C ASP A 65 2.42 10.42 14.44
#